data_AF-A0A257KFI4-F1
#
_entry.id   AF-A0A257KFI4-F1
#
_cell.length_a   1.000
_cell.length_b   1.000
_cell.length_c   1.000
_cell.angle_alpha   90.00
_cell.angle_beta   90.00
_cell.angle_gamma   90.00
#
_symmetry.space_group_name_H-M   'P 1'
#
loop_
_entity.id
_entity.type
_entity.pdbx_description
1 polymer ?
#
loop_
_entity_poly.entity_id
_entity_poly.type
_entity_poly.pdbx_seq_one_letter_code
_entity_poly.pdbx_strand_id
1 'polypeptide(L)'
;MMTVEEIFAEDRGNAPAERSLPWEEVRDGMTVVIEPKPHWADDARAFRLDAREYCYYADWTRNGARARFYGHIDTSGDDLLLKARALIVREIAEGHWS
;
A
#
# COMPACT_ATOMS: atom_id res chain seq x y z
N MET A 1 -17.59 -10.94 12.59
CA MET A 1 -17.55 -9.73 11.76
C MET A 1 -16.23 -9.04 12.01
N MET A 2 -15.30 -9.24 11.10
CA MET A 2 -13.99 -8.59 11.16
C MET A 2 -14.13 -7.08 10.95
N THR A 3 -13.31 -6.33 11.64
CA THR A 3 -13.10 -4.91 11.43
C THR A 3 -12.13 -4.67 10.28
N VAL A 4 -12.14 -3.45 9.73
CA VAL A 4 -11.14 -3.04 8.73
C VAL A 4 -9.72 -3.25 9.26
N GLU A 5 -9.46 -2.93 10.53
CA GLU A 5 -8.12 -3.08 11.11
C GLU A 5 -7.69 -4.54 11.24
N GLU A 6 -8.61 -5.45 11.59
CA GLU A 6 -8.31 -6.88 11.66
C GLU A 6 -7.97 -7.45 10.29
N ILE A 7 -8.68 -7.04 9.23
CA ILE A 7 -8.41 -7.47 7.86
C ILE A 7 -7.03 -6.98 7.40
N PHE A 8 -6.69 -5.71 7.63
CA PHE A 8 -5.35 -5.19 7.32
C PHE A 8 -4.25 -5.85 8.17
N ALA A 9 -4.54 -6.17 9.44
CA ALA A 9 -3.60 -6.87 10.31
C ALA A 9 -3.34 -8.31 9.82
N GLU A 10 -4.38 -9.02 9.41
CA GLU A 10 -4.27 -10.37 8.84
C GLU A 10 -3.49 -10.36 7.53
N ASP A 11 -3.80 -9.46 6.60
CA ASP A 11 -3.06 -9.33 5.34
C ASP A 11 -1.57 -9.02 5.57
N ARG A 12 -1.25 -8.15 6.54
CA ARG A 12 0.14 -7.84 6.91
C ARG A 12 0.91 -9.03 7.48
N GLY A 13 0.22 -10.08 7.92
CA GLY A 13 0.84 -11.34 8.34
C GLY A 13 1.50 -12.10 7.18
N ASN A 14 1.08 -11.84 5.94
CA ASN A 14 1.65 -12.44 4.74
C ASN A 14 2.99 -11.79 4.36
N ALA A 15 3.80 -12.53 3.60
CA ALA A 15 5.01 -11.97 3.00
C ALA A 15 4.65 -10.82 2.06
N PRO A 16 5.50 -9.79 1.87
CA PRO A 16 5.16 -8.64 1.01
C PRO A 16 4.66 -8.98 -0.40
N ALA A 17 5.14 -10.08 -0.99
CA ALA A 17 4.72 -10.55 -2.31
C ALA A 17 3.32 -11.19 -2.34
N GLU A 18 2.78 -11.57 -1.19
CA GLU A 18 1.50 -12.26 -1.01
C GLU A 18 0.40 -11.32 -0.48
N ARG A 19 0.78 -10.11 -0.05
CA ARG A 19 -0.15 -9.08 0.44
C ARG A 19 -1.06 -8.61 -0.68
N SER A 20 -2.33 -8.43 -0.33
CA SER A 20 -3.36 -7.95 -1.25
C SER A 20 -3.85 -6.55 -0.89
N LEU A 21 -3.48 -6.01 0.28
CA LEU A 21 -3.84 -4.66 0.72
C LEU A 21 -2.62 -3.76 0.83
N PRO A 22 -2.76 -2.45 0.61
CA PRO A 22 -1.66 -1.52 0.78
C PRO A 22 -1.17 -1.48 2.23
N TRP A 23 0.15 -1.33 2.40
CA TRP A 23 0.76 -1.25 3.72
C TRP A 23 1.77 -0.11 3.80
N GLU A 24 1.90 0.45 5.00
CA GLU A 24 2.89 1.48 5.29
C GLU A 24 4.27 0.86 5.56
N GLU A 25 5.31 1.54 5.08
CA GLU A 25 6.68 1.33 5.51
C GLU A 25 7.33 2.67 5.87
N VAL A 26 8.15 2.66 6.91
CA VAL A 26 8.90 3.82 7.37
C VAL A 26 10.38 3.52 7.29
N ARG A 27 11.13 4.37 6.60
CA ARG A 27 12.58 4.27 6.53
C ARG A 27 13.22 5.65 6.37
N ASP A 28 14.29 5.89 7.12
CA ASP A 28 15.06 7.14 7.09
C ASP A 28 14.18 8.40 7.26
N GLY A 29 13.14 8.31 8.09
CA GLY A 29 12.19 9.41 8.34
C GLY A 29 11.17 9.67 7.23
N MET A 30 11.14 8.83 6.20
CA MET A 30 10.13 8.88 5.13
C MET A 30 9.13 7.73 5.30
N THR A 31 7.84 8.06 5.20
CA THR A 31 6.77 7.07 5.14
C THR A 31 6.31 6.91 3.70
N VAL A 32 6.21 5.65 3.28
CA VAL A 32 5.61 5.26 2.00
C VAL A 32 4.48 4.27 2.23
N VAL A 33 3.54 4.21 1.29
CA VAL A 33 2.52 3.18 1.19
C VAL A 33 2.85 2.33 -0.03
N ILE A 34 2.99 1.03 0.19
CA ILE A 34 3.25 0.08 -0.89
C ILE A 34 1.90 -0.35 -1.46
N GLU A 35 1.72 -0.10 -2.76
CA GLU A 35 0.61 -0.66 -3.53
C GLU A 35 0.98 -2.08 -3.96
N PRO A 36 0.21 -3.11 -3.55
CA PRO A 36 0.42 -4.47 -4.00
C PRO A 36 0.39 -4.55 -5.53
N LYS A 37 1.35 -5.28 -6.11
CA LYS A 37 1.44 -5.38 -7.55
C LYS A 37 0.35 -6.33 -8.08
N PRO A 38 -0.33 -5.99 -9.18
CA PRO A 38 -1.10 -6.99 -9.91
C PRO A 38 -0.16 -8.07 -10.48
N HIS A 39 -0.67 -9.27 -10.71
CA HIS A 39 0.12 -10.43 -11.16
C HIS A 39 0.95 -10.21 -12.42
N TRP A 40 0.56 -9.26 -13.28
CA TRP A 40 1.24 -8.93 -14.53
C TRP A 40 2.32 -7.85 -14.39
N ALA A 41 2.38 -7.13 -13.27
CA ALA A 41 3.40 -6.11 -13.05
C ALA A 41 4.67 -6.77 -12.53
N ASP A 42 5.83 -6.30 -12.99
CA ASP A 42 7.13 -6.82 -12.54
C ASP A 42 7.39 -6.50 -11.06
N ASP A 43 7.04 -5.27 -10.64
CA ASP A 43 7.30 -4.76 -9.29
C ASP A 43 6.08 -4.01 -8.71
N ALA A 44 6.03 -3.93 -7.38
CA ALA A 44 5.11 -3.08 -6.65
C ALA A 44 5.56 -1.61 -6.69
N ARG A 45 4.66 -0.70 -6.31
CA ARG A 45 4.96 0.73 -6.26
C ARG A 45 4.93 1.22 -4.82
N ALA A 46 5.93 1.98 -4.42
CA ALA A 46 6.01 2.66 -3.13
C ALA A 46 5.64 4.14 -3.32
N PHE A 47 4.47 4.54 -2.83
CA PHE A 47 3.99 5.91 -2.91
C PHE A 47 4.37 6.69 -1.66
N ARG A 48 4.86 7.91 -1.79
CA ARG A 48 5.02 8.79 -0.63
C ARG A 48 3.67 9.00 0.05
N LEU A 49 3.65 8.98 1.38
CA LEU A 49 2.42 9.18 2.13
C LEU A 49 1.76 10.53 1.80
N ASP A 50 2.56 11.60 1.82
CA ASP A 50 2.14 13.00 1.81
C ASP A 50 2.33 13.74 0.47
N ALA A 51 2.82 13.04 -0.56
CA ALA A 51 3.10 13.62 -1.86
C ALA A 51 2.65 12.69 -2.98
N ARG A 52 2.26 13.28 -4.12
CA ARG A 52 1.90 12.53 -5.33
C ARG A 52 3.16 12.09 -6.06
N GLU A 53 3.93 11.25 -5.41
CA GLU A 53 5.17 10.71 -5.93
C GLU A 53 5.27 9.23 -5.60
N TYR A 54 5.88 8.46 -6.50
CA TYR A 54 6.12 7.04 -6.29
C TYR A 54 7.50 6.63 -6.76
N CYS A 55 8.00 5.52 -6.22
CA CYS A 55 9.13 4.79 -6.78
C CYS A 55 8.78 3.29 -6.88
N TYR A 56 9.66 2.50 -7.48
CA TYR A 56 9.53 1.04 -7.50
C TYR A 56 9.86 0.47 -6.13
N TYR A 57 9.12 -0.55 -5.68
CA TYR A 57 9.31 -1.14 -4.37
C TYR A 57 10.70 -1.75 -4.19
N ALA A 58 11.29 -2.31 -5.25
CA ALA A 58 12.67 -2.77 -5.23
C ALA A 58 13.68 -1.62 -5.01
N ASP A 59 13.39 -0.43 -5.53
CA ASP A 59 14.24 0.76 -5.34
C ASP A 59 14.10 1.31 -3.92
N TRP A 60 12.87 1.40 -3.40
CA TRP A 60 12.60 1.72 -2.00
C TRP A 60 13.29 0.75 -1.02
N THR A 61 13.17 -0.55 -1.26
CA THR A 61 13.78 -1.59 -0.41
C THR A 61 15.30 -1.48 -0.40
N ARG A 62 15.92 -1.05 -1.50
CA ARG A 62 17.37 -0.88 -1.59
C ARG A 62 17.83 0.45 -0.99
N ASN A 63 17.15 1.54 -1.29
CA ASN A 63 17.66 2.90 -1.12
C ASN A 63 16.91 3.75 -0.09
N GLY A 64 15.76 3.29 0.42
CA GLY A 64 14.94 4.04 1.37
C GLY A 64 14.61 5.43 0.87
N ALA A 65 14.82 6.45 1.71
CA ALA A 65 14.57 7.85 1.36
C ALA A 65 15.40 8.36 0.16
N ARG A 66 16.44 7.63 -0.27
CA ARG A 66 17.27 7.96 -1.45
C ARG A 66 16.76 7.31 -2.74
N ALA A 67 15.67 6.55 -2.70
CA ALA A 67 15.04 6.00 -3.90
C ALA A 67 14.63 7.13 -4.86
N ARG A 68 14.58 6.80 -6.15
CA ARG A 68 14.21 7.78 -7.17
C ARG A 68 12.70 7.85 -7.29
N PHE A 69 12.12 8.90 -6.74
CA PHE A 69 10.70 9.20 -6.85
C PHE A 69 10.36 9.91 -8.17
N TYR A 70 9.19 9.60 -8.69
CA TYR A 70 8.58 10.18 -9.88
C TYR A 70 7.21 10.74 -9.52
N GLY A 71 6.82 11.87 -10.11
CA GLY A 71 5.47 12.41 -9.92
C GLY A 71 4.40 11.44 -10.43
N HIS A 72 3.32 11.29 -9.65
CA HIS A 72 2.10 10.60 -10.05
C HIS A 72 1.00 11.63 -10.31
N ILE A 73 0.16 11.38 -11.32
CA ILE A 73 -0.80 12.38 -11.78
C ILE A 73 -1.95 12.63 -10.79
N ASP A 74 -2.33 11.62 -10.02
CA ASP A 74 -3.60 11.63 -9.26
C ASP A 74 -3.51 11.12 -7.81
N THR A 75 -2.48 10.37 -7.42
CA THR A 75 -2.51 9.60 -6.17
C THR A 75 -1.25 9.77 -5.33
N SER A 76 -1.45 9.74 -4.02
CA SER A 76 -0.44 9.60 -2.97
C SER A 76 -0.66 8.30 -2.19
N GLY A 77 0.18 8.03 -1.20
CA GLY A 77 0.00 6.91 -0.28
C GLY A 77 -1.26 7.05 0.57
N ASP A 78 -1.57 8.27 1.06
CA ASP A 78 -2.80 8.53 1.81
C ASP A 78 -4.05 8.21 0.97
N ASP A 79 -4.05 8.61 -0.31
CA ASP A 79 -5.17 8.32 -1.23
C ASP A 79 -5.37 6.81 -1.42
N LEU A 80 -4.27 6.04 -1.51
CA LEU A 80 -4.32 4.59 -1.64
C LEU A 80 -4.90 3.91 -0.40
N LEU A 81 -4.45 4.30 0.79
CA LEU A 81 -4.98 3.79 2.05
C LEU A 81 -6.46 4.13 2.20
N LEU A 82 -6.85 5.38 1.91
CA LEU A 82 -8.24 5.80 1.97
C LEU A 82 -9.13 4.96 1.04
N LYS A 83 -8.68 4.74 -0.20
CA LYS A 83 -9.42 3.94 -1.19
C LYS A 83 -9.55 2.48 -0.75
N ALA A 84 -8.47 1.87 -0.27
CA ALA A 84 -8.49 0.48 0.18
C ALA A 84 -9.40 0.30 1.41
N ARG A 85 -9.34 1.22 2.38
CA ARG A 85 -10.23 1.19 3.55
C ARG A 85 -11.70 1.34 3.16
N ALA A 86 -12.02 2.25 2.24
CA ALA A 86 -13.37 2.41 1.74
C ALA A 86 -13.90 1.15 1.03
N LEU A 87 -13.04 0.45 0.28
CA LEU A 87 -13.39 -0.82 -0.35
C LEU A 87 -13.73 -1.89 0.70
N ILE A 88 -12.87 -2.08 1.70
CA ILE A 88 -13.10 -3.07 2.75
C ILE A 88 -14.37 -2.76 3.56
N VAL A 89 -14.63 -1.48 3.89
CA VAL A 89 -15.88 -1.08 4.55
C VAL A 89 -17.10 -1.52 3.75
N ARG A 90 -17.07 -1.32 2.42
CA ARG A 90 -18.17 -1.75 1.54
C ARG A 90 -18.33 -3.27 1.56
N GLU A 91 -17.24 -4.01 1.41
CA GLU A 91 -17.27 -5.47 1.38
C GLU A 91 -17.77 -6.08 2.71
N ILE A 92 -17.44 -5.48 3.86
CA ILE A 92 -17.98 -5.87 5.16
C ILE A 92 -19.50 -5.65 5.17
N ALA A 93 -19.98 -4.50 4.69
CA ALA A 93 -21.41 -4.19 4.63
C ALA A 93 -22.17 -5.12 3.66
N GLU A 94 -21.50 -5.61 2.61
CA GLU A 94 -22.00 -6.59 1.64
C GLU A 94 -21.92 -8.04 2.18
N GLY A 95 -21.31 -8.27 3.35
CA GLY A 95 -21.23 -9.58 4.00
C GLY A 95 -20.15 -10.50 3.40
N HIS A 96 -19.14 -9.94 2.73
CA HIS A 96 -18.03 -10.70 2.16
C HIS A 96 -16.98 -11.15 3.18
N TRP A 97 -17.07 -10.67 4.43
CA TRP A 97 -16.13 -10.95 5.52
C TRP A 97 -16.88 -11.53 6.73
N SER A 98 -16.48 -12.71 7.20
CA SER A 98 -17.12 -13.44 8.33
C SER A 98 -16.38 -13.23 9.65
#